data_AF-A0A2J6MMJ7-F1
#
_entry.id   AF-A0A2J6MMJ7-F1
#
_cell.length_a   1.000
_cell.length_b   1.000
_cell.length_c   1.000
_cell.angle_alpha   90.00
_cell.angle_beta   90.00
_cell.angle_gamma   90.00
#
_symmetry.space_group_name_H-M   'P 1'
#
loop_
_entity.id
_entity.type
_entity.pdbx_description
1 polymer ?
#
loop_
_entity_poly.entity_id
_entity_poly.type
_entity_poly.pdbx_seq_one_letter_code
_entity_poly.pdbx_strand_id
1 'polypeptide(L)'
;MTGRTFRAAVVQTLATLGDVEANVALVQHYVEEAVRQGAELVVFPECMNSGYLFDSADHCLQLAEPLDGVYCEALRALCREHGIFIASGFTERGADGRAYNTALLFDRQGELICHYQKQFLATHDQNWFEVGTKGNPVVETELGRIGLLICFDGRIPEIARCLAAQGAEVILDMANFFAMDQAEMWVPARAYENGVWFVAATKAGVERSIYYPGGSMIVSPDGVVQAKIPYDTHGVVSADIEPGWRGARHWSFGGAKLADRRPETYGVLSSGLEHAPLRAMLAEAIVPEAHTTKVAAVQAHASHAQSVDDALGMVEHAFRLGVKVAALPLYFGAADWRLSAAAAREQAALAPALIGRLTDICACYDALAVLPGVGQQGAERYPEAVLVSAQGVIGRQREVHAGPRTQAWAQPPSEGFAVFPTPYGRIGILMDYDGMFPESARVLALMGAEIVVWCCAWEHPNQRRLLSVPKAEDNRVYVVCANRADAPYPGGSFVIPPSGFPTWDVDQAAAPVSRWGAVMPAYANLALARQKRMIPGVDMVRNRLVETYTVLTAVP
;
A
#
# COMPACT_ATOMS: atom_id res chain seq x y z
N MET A 1 24.99 13.53 -4.07
CA MET A 1 24.64 14.75 -4.85
C MET A 1 23.12 14.75 -5.01
N THR A 2 22.42 15.89 -4.92
CA THR A 2 20.98 15.93 -5.26
C THR A 2 20.84 15.82 -6.78
N GLY A 3 20.06 14.85 -7.28
CA GLY A 3 19.84 14.68 -8.72
C GLY A 3 19.24 15.94 -9.35
N ARG A 4 19.59 16.21 -10.60
CA ARG A 4 19.01 17.33 -11.36
C ARG A 4 17.66 16.92 -11.95
N THR A 5 16.81 17.90 -12.27
CA THR A 5 15.62 17.65 -13.08
C THR A 5 16.02 17.03 -14.42
N PHE A 6 15.30 15.99 -14.84
CA PHE A 6 15.52 15.30 -16.10
C PHE A 6 14.21 14.82 -16.70
N ARG A 7 14.18 14.55 -18.00
CA ARG A 7 12.99 14.00 -18.66
C ARG A 7 13.06 12.48 -18.71
N ALA A 8 12.06 11.81 -18.16
CA ALA A 8 11.90 10.37 -18.28
C ALA A 8 10.80 10.03 -19.30
N ALA A 9 10.96 8.92 -20.00
CA ALA A 9 9.96 8.36 -20.89
C ALA A 9 9.57 6.94 -20.44
N VAL A 10 8.29 6.63 -20.54
CA VAL A 10 7.76 5.27 -20.39
C VAL A 10 7.23 4.78 -21.72
N VAL A 11 7.53 3.53 -22.04
CA VAL A 11 7.08 2.87 -23.26
C VAL A 11 5.96 1.89 -22.93
N GLN A 12 4.88 1.96 -23.71
CA GLN A 12 3.83 0.96 -23.72
C GLN A 12 3.87 0.22 -25.04
N THR A 13 4.24 -1.06 -25.00
CA THR A 13 4.33 -1.87 -26.21
C THR A 13 4.18 -3.37 -25.95
N LEU A 14 4.18 -4.21 -26.98
CA LEU A 14 4.06 -5.66 -26.85
C LEU A 14 5.26 -6.34 -27.51
N ALA A 15 6.02 -7.10 -26.72
CA ALA A 15 7.07 -7.96 -27.25
C ALA A 15 6.44 -9.10 -28.07
N THR A 16 7.11 -9.48 -29.16
CA THR A 16 6.79 -10.66 -29.95
C THR A 16 7.42 -11.88 -29.30
N LEU A 17 6.60 -12.85 -28.91
CA LEU A 17 7.07 -14.05 -28.21
C LEU A 17 8.08 -14.83 -29.07
N GLY A 18 9.29 -15.01 -28.57
CA GLY A 18 10.36 -15.80 -29.18
C GLY A 18 11.09 -15.16 -30.36
N ASP A 19 10.82 -13.89 -30.69
CA ASP A 19 11.47 -13.16 -31.79
C ASP A 19 12.31 -12.00 -31.23
N VAL A 20 13.55 -12.30 -30.83
CA VAL A 20 14.44 -11.32 -30.19
C VAL A 20 14.82 -10.20 -31.14
N GLU A 21 14.98 -10.49 -32.43
CA GLU A 21 15.29 -9.50 -33.46
C GLU A 21 14.16 -8.48 -33.64
N ALA A 22 12.91 -8.94 -33.71
CA ALA A 22 11.74 -8.06 -33.75
C ALA A 22 11.64 -7.20 -32.48
N ASN A 23 11.95 -7.80 -31.32
CA ASN A 23 11.93 -7.11 -30.03
C ASN A 23 13.02 -6.04 -29.92
N VAL A 24 14.23 -6.30 -30.42
CA VAL A 24 15.31 -5.31 -30.51
C VAL A 24 14.91 -4.16 -31.43
N ALA A 25 14.35 -4.46 -32.60
CA ALA A 25 13.89 -3.42 -33.54
C ALA A 25 12.79 -2.54 -32.92
N LEU A 26 11.88 -3.16 -32.16
CA LEU A 26 10.81 -2.47 -31.43
C LEU A 26 11.37 -1.52 -30.36
N VAL A 27 12.35 -1.98 -29.58
CA VAL A 27 13.02 -1.16 -28.57
C VAL A 27 13.75 0.01 -29.20
N GLN A 28 14.52 -0.23 -30.27
CA GLN A 28 15.21 0.82 -31.01
C GLN A 28 14.22 1.90 -31.48
N HIS A 29 13.10 1.50 -32.08
CA HIS A 29 12.07 2.44 -32.54
C HIS A 29 11.58 3.38 -31.44
N TYR A 30 11.26 2.85 -30.26
CA TYR A 30 10.76 3.65 -29.15
C TYR A 30 11.84 4.43 -28.41
N VAL A 31 13.10 3.97 -28.41
CA VAL A 31 14.24 4.78 -27.96
C VAL A 31 14.38 6.01 -28.84
N GLU A 32 14.35 5.86 -30.16
CA GLU A 32 14.41 7.00 -31.09
C GLU A 32 13.25 7.99 -30.85
N GLU A 33 12.04 7.49 -30.60
CA GLU A 33 10.90 8.34 -30.26
C GLU A 33 11.10 9.09 -28.93
N ALA A 34 11.52 8.39 -27.88
CA ALA A 34 11.77 8.99 -26.57
C ALA A 34 12.88 10.04 -26.61
N VAL A 35 13.97 9.76 -27.34
CA VAL A 35 15.08 10.69 -27.55
C VAL A 35 14.62 11.94 -28.31
N ARG A 36 13.74 11.81 -29.31
CA ARG A 36 13.10 12.98 -29.97
C ARG A 36 12.28 13.83 -29.00
N GLN A 37 11.71 13.23 -27.96
CA GLN A 37 11.02 13.95 -26.87
C GLN A 37 11.98 14.52 -25.82
N GLY A 38 13.30 14.32 -25.96
CA GLY A 38 14.32 14.79 -25.04
C GLY A 38 14.48 13.93 -23.78
N ALA A 39 14.04 12.67 -23.82
CA ALA A 39 14.19 11.74 -22.70
C ALA A 39 15.67 11.40 -22.43
N GLU A 40 16.01 11.35 -21.16
CA GLU A 40 17.33 10.97 -20.65
C GLU A 40 17.31 9.60 -19.96
N LEU A 41 16.13 9.13 -19.61
CA LEU A 41 15.82 7.80 -19.10
C LEU A 41 14.63 7.24 -19.87
N VAL A 42 14.75 6.04 -20.41
CA VAL A 42 13.67 5.32 -21.10
C VAL A 42 13.40 4.01 -20.38
N VAL A 43 12.14 3.75 -20.02
CA VAL A 43 11.73 2.55 -19.29
C VAL A 43 10.83 1.69 -20.18
N PHE A 44 11.21 0.43 -20.33
CA PHE A 44 10.51 -0.59 -21.12
C PHE A 44 9.79 -1.62 -20.25
N PRO A 45 8.76 -2.30 -20.77
CA PRO A 45 8.01 -3.32 -20.03
C PRO A 45 8.81 -4.55 -19.57
N GLU A 46 8.12 -5.44 -18.85
CA GLU A 46 8.60 -6.74 -18.37
C GLU A 46 8.85 -7.74 -19.51
N CYS A 47 9.93 -8.54 -19.42
CA CYS A 47 10.28 -9.61 -20.39
C CYS A 47 10.28 -9.17 -21.88
N MET A 48 10.94 -8.05 -22.19
CA MET A 48 10.90 -7.48 -23.53
C MET A 48 11.76 -8.21 -24.57
N ASN A 49 12.76 -9.01 -24.15
CA ASN A 49 13.59 -9.77 -25.09
C ASN A 49 12.84 -10.96 -25.72
N SER A 50 11.86 -11.52 -25.02
CA SER A 50 11.33 -12.85 -25.33
C SER A 50 9.82 -12.95 -25.37
N GLY A 51 9.05 -12.02 -24.78
CA GLY A 51 7.65 -12.27 -24.43
C GLY A 51 7.53 -12.89 -23.04
N TYR A 52 6.29 -13.13 -22.57
CA TYR A 52 6.05 -13.53 -21.17
C TYR A 52 5.41 -14.92 -21.00
N LEU A 53 4.55 -15.33 -21.91
CA LEU A 53 3.70 -16.52 -21.77
C LEU A 53 4.26 -17.73 -22.54
N PHE A 54 5.12 -18.49 -21.87
CA PHE A 54 5.79 -19.68 -22.44
C PHE A 54 4.91 -20.94 -22.39
N ASP A 55 5.34 -22.00 -23.09
CA ASP A 55 4.66 -23.31 -23.09
C ASP A 55 5.10 -24.22 -21.95
N SER A 56 6.33 -24.01 -21.45
CA SER A 56 6.94 -24.77 -20.37
C SER A 56 8.15 -24.01 -19.81
N ALA A 57 8.69 -24.47 -18.68
CA ALA A 57 9.97 -23.98 -18.15
C ALA A 57 11.11 -24.17 -19.18
N ASP A 58 11.12 -25.28 -19.92
CA ASP A 58 12.11 -25.52 -20.98
C ASP A 58 11.98 -24.52 -22.13
N HIS A 59 10.75 -24.20 -22.56
CA HIS A 59 10.53 -23.17 -23.59
C HIS A 59 10.99 -21.79 -23.09
N CYS A 60 10.70 -21.44 -21.84
CA CYS A 60 11.22 -20.22 -21.22
C CYS A 60 12.75 -20.19 -21.26
N LEU A 61 13.41 -21.28 -20.85
CA LEU A 61 14.88 -21.34 -20.79
C LEU A 61 15.53 -21.28 -22.18
N GLN A 62 14.87 -21.81 -23.22
CA GLN A 62 15.31 -21.71 -24.61
C GLN A 62 15.30 -20.26 -25.11
N LEU A 63 14.29 -19.48 -24.70
CA LEU A 63 14.16 -18.07 -25.08
C LEU A 63 14.91 -17.11 -24.14
N ALA A 64 15.33 -17.58 -22.96
CA ALA A 64 16.09 -16.80 -22.00
C ALA A 64 17.53 -16.54 -22.49
N GLU A 65 18.00 -15.31 -22.28
CA GLU A 65 19.34 -14.89 -22.71
C GLU A 65 20.24 -14.59 -21.50
N PRO A 66 21.56 -14.79 -21.62
CA PRO A 66 22.52 -14.29 -20.63
C PRO A 66 22.64 -12.76 -20.73
N LEU A 67 23.25 -12.12 -19.74
CA LEU A 67 23.39 -10.65 -19.68
C LEU A 67 24.30 -10.04 -20.76
N ASP A 68 25.06 -10.87 -21.48
CA ASP A 68 25.87 -10.55 -22.66
C ASP A 68 25.22 -11.04 -23.98
N GLY A 69 23.93 -11.39 -23.93
CA GLY A 69 23.12 -11.77 -25.08
C GLY A 69 22.78 -10.62 -26.02
N VAL A 70 22.13 -10.96 -27.14
CA VAL A 70 21.84 -10.05 -28.26
C VAL A 70 21.01 -8.87 -27.80
N TYR A 71 19.97 -9.11 -27.01
CA TYR A 71 19.10 -8.05 -26.52
C TYR A 71 19.83 -7.06 -25.61
N CYS A 72 20.64 -7.55 -24.66
CA CYS A 72 21.40 -6.67 -23.77
C CYS A 72 22.45 -5.86 -24.54
N GLU A 73 23.18 -6.46 -25.48
CA GLU A 73 24.14 -5.74 -26.32
C GLU A 73 23.47 -4.63 -27.17
N ALA A 74 22.26 -4.87 -27.66
CA ALA A 74 21.49 -3.84 -28.34
C ALA A 74 21.13 -2.68 -27.40
N LEU A 75 20.69 -2.94 -26.17
CA LEU A 75 20.45 -1.89 -25.16
C LEU A 75 21.71 -1.09 -24.86
N ARG A 76 22.85 -1.76 -24.68
CA ARG A 76 24.14 -1.10 -24.44
C ARG A 76 24.53 -0.19 -25.60
N ALA A 77 24.33 -0.64 -26.84
CA ALA A 77 24.59 0.16 -28.04
C ALA A 77 23.70 1.42 -28.09
N LEU A 78 22.39 1.27 -27.85
CA LEU A 78 21.43 2.38 -27.83
C LEU A 78 21.76 3.40 -26.73
N CYS A 79 22.16 2.94 -25.54
CA CYS A 79 22.60 3.82 -24.46
C CYS A 79 23.79 4.67 -24.88
N ARG A 80 24.82 4.06 -25.49
CA ARG A 80 26.02 4.78 -25.97
C ARG A 80 25.73 5.73 -27.12
N GLU A 81 24.90 5.29 -28.06
CA GLU A 81 24.55 6.07 -29.27
C GLU A 81 23.82 7.36 -28.91
N HIS A 82 22.84 7.27 -28.03
CA HIS A 82 22.00 8.41 -27.65
C HIS A 82 22.46 9.10 -26.37
N GLY A 83 23.41 8.50 -25.64
CA GLY A 83 23.88 8.99 -24.35
C GLY A 83 22.75 9.05 -23.32
N ILE A 84 21.94 8.01 -23.18
CA ILE A 84 20.78 7.95 -22.26
C ILE A 84 20.87 6.75 -21.32
N PHE A 85 20.05 6.74 -20.27
CA PHE A 85 19.80 5.55 -19.45
C PHE A 85 18.65 4.74 -20.05
N ILE A 86 18.76 3.41 -20.04
CA ILE A 86 17.66 2.52 -20.44
C ILE A 86 17.41 1.51 -19.31
N ALA A 87 16.15 1.41 -18.89
CA ALA A 87 15.67 0.33 -18.03
C ALA A 87 14.75 -0.61 -18.82
N SER A 88 14.93 -1.92 -18.69
CA SER A 88 14.12 -2.91 -19.41
C SER A 88 13.91 -4.17 -18.59
N GLY A 89 12.73 -4.76 -18.72
CA GLY A 89 12.48 -6.12 -18.29
C GLY A 89 13.12 -7.14 -19.25
N PHE A 90 13.55 -8.27 -18.70
CA PHE A 90 14.40 -9.25 -19.37
C PHE A 90 14.13 -10.65 -18.82
N THR A 91 14.01 -11.63 -19.70
CA THR A 91 13.99 -13.05 -19.34
C THR A 91 15.43 -13.54 -19.33
N GLU A 92 16.01 -13.59 -18.13
CA GLU A 92 17.42 -13.90 -17.89
C GLU A 92 17.65 -15.40 -17.82
N ARG A 93 18.67 -15.88 -18.53
CA ARG A 93 19.31 -17.16 -18.23
C ARG A 93 20.46 -16.91 -17.26
N GLY A 94 20.24 -17.27 -16.00
CA GLY A 94 21.23 -17.14 -14.94
C GLY A 94 22.46 -18.02 -15.18
N ALA A 95 23.58 -17.68 -14.54
CA ALA A 95 24.82 -18.45 -14.62
C ALA A 95 24.69 -19.88 -14.06
N ASP A 96 23.65 -20.13 -13.26
CA ASP A 96 23.25 -21.44 -12.75
C ASP A 96 22.38 -22.26 -13.73
N GLY A 97 22.12 -21.72 -14.93
CA GLY A 97 21.31 -22.36 -15.95
C GLY A 97 19.81 -22.25 -15.74
N ARG A 98 19.33 -21.43 -14.80
CA ARG A 98 17.90 -21.23 -14.52
C ARG A 98 17.38 -19.93 -15.11
N ALA A 99 16.07 -19.86 -15.32
CA ALA A 99 15.42 -18.67 -15.85
C ALA A 99 14.96 -17.74 -14.72
N TYR A 100 15.21 -16.44 -14.86
CA TYR A 100 14.77 -15.40 -13.93
C TYR A 100 14.03 -14.30 -14.67
N ASN A 101 13.04 -13.71 -14.00
CA ASN A 101 12.42 -12.48 -14.44
C ASN A 101 13.21 -11.30 -13.90
N THR A 102 13.78 -10.52 -14.80
CA THR A 102 14.89 -9.63 -14.47
C THR A 102 14.63 -8.21 -14.95
N ALA A 103 15.07 -7.26 -14.14
CA ALA A 103 15.07 -5.83 -14.36
C ALA A 103 16.51 -5.36 -14.49
N LEU A 104 16.80 -4.67 -15.58
CA LEU A 104 18.12 -4.15 -15.88
C LEU A 104 18.06 -2.64 -16.02
N LEU A 105 19.07 -1.94 -15.52
CA LEU A 105 19.30 -0.51 -15.77
C LEU A 105 20.72 -0.32 -16.32
N PHE A 106 20.79 0.26 -17.51
CA PHE A 106 22.03 0.62 -18.18
C PHE A 106 22.25 2.13 -18.09
N ASP A 107 23.51 2.55 -17.90
CA ASP A 107 23.90 3.97 -17.93
C ASP A 107 24.20 4.47 -19.35
N ARG A 108 24.57 5.76 -19.47
CA ARG A 108 24.88 6.40 -20.75
C ARG A 108 26.09 5.80 -21.48
N GLN A 109 26.96 5.08 -20.77
CA GLN A 109 28.11 4.39 -21.34
C GLN A 109 27.75 2.96 -21.77
N GLY A 110 26.51 2.52 -21.52
CA GLY A 110 26.06 1.16 -21.77
C GLY A 110 26.53 0.17 -20.70
N GLU A 111 26.96 0.63 -19.53
CA GLU A 111 27.31 -0.25 -18.42
C GLU A 111 26.05 -0.67 -17.67
N LEU A 112 26.00 -1.94 -17.26
CA LEU A 112 24.90 -2.46 -16.44
C LEU A 112 25.12 -2.02 -14.98
N ILE A 113 24.38 -1.01 -14.54
CA ILE A 113 24.58 -0.37 -13.22
C ILE A 113 23.61 -0.88 -12.15
N CYS A 114 22.51 -1.54 -12.54
CA CYS A 114 21.61 -2.21 -11.61
C CYS A 114 20.98 -3.47 -12.23
N HIS A 115 20.98 -4.55 -11.46
CA HIS A 115 20.48 -5.87 -11.85
C HIS A 115 19.59 -6.41 -10.72
N TYR A 116 18.29 -6.47 -10.97
CA TYR A 116 17.29 -6.96 -10.05
C TYR A 116 16.58 -8.20 -10.61
N GLN A 117 16.39 -9.22 -9.78
CA GLN A 117 15.60 -10.40 -10.11
C GLN A 117 14.33 -10.38 -9.27
N LYS A 118 13.18 -10.63 -9.90
CA LYS A 118 11.86 -10.54 -9.30
C LYS A 118 11.76 -11.41 -8.05
N GLN A 119 11.39 -10.78 -6.94
CA GLN A 119 11.27 -11.48 -5.65
C GLN A 119 9.89 -12.10 -5.47
N PHE A 120 8.84 -11.46 -6.00
CA PHE A 120 7.46 -11.91 -5.81
C PHE A 120 6.84 -12.40 -7.12
N LEU A 121 6.89 -13.72 -7.33
CA LEU A 121 6.40 -14.37 -8.54
C LEU A 121 4.86 -14.47 -8.56
N ALA A 122 4.23 -13.85 -9.55
CA ALA A 122 2.81 -13.95 -9.82
C ALA A 122 2.44 -15.30 -10.45
N THR A 123 1.14 -15.59 -10.60
CA THR A 123 0.62 -16.90 -11.04
C THR A 123 1.39 -17.54 -12.20
N HIS A 124 1.60 -16.79 -13.28
CA HIS A 124 2.27 -17.30 -14.47
C HIS A 124 3.79 -17.44 -14.26
N ASP A 125 4.41 -16.49 -13.55
CA ASP A 125 5.84 -16.51 -13.23
C ASP A 125 6.26 -17.84 -12.59
N GLN A 126 5.44 -18.36 -11.68
CA GLN A 126 5.74 -19.58 -10.92
C GLN A 126 5.84 -20.85 -11.77
N ASN A 127 5.45 -20.81 -13.05
CA ASN A 127 5.55 -21.95 -13.95
C ASN A 127 6.93 -22.06 -14.62
N TRP A 128 7.74 -20.99 -14.62
CA TRP A 128 8.98 -20.96 -15.41
C TRP A 128 10.13 -20.13 -14.82
N PHE A 129 9.86 -19.16 -13.93
CA PHE A 129 10.90 -18.35 -13.30
C PHE A 129 11.26 -18.85 -11.90
N GLU A 130 12.53 -18.72 -11.56
CA GLU A 130 13.03 -18.83 -10.19
C GLU A 130 12.87 -17.52 -9.42
N VAL A 131 12.80 -17.65 -8.09
CA VAL A 131 12.69 -16.50 -7.18
C VAL A 131 14.03 -15.77 -7.09
N GLY A 132 14.03 -14.47 -7.36
CA GLY A 132 15.19 -13.61 -7.17
C GLY A 132 15.49 -13.35 -5.70
N THR A 133 16.76 -13.45 -5.31
CA THR A 133 17.20 -13.25 -3.91
C THR A 133 18.15 -12.07 -3.74
N LYS A 134 18.29 -11.23 -4.78
CA LYS A 134 19.23 -10.09 -4.82
C LYS A 134 18.84 -8.90 -3.94
N GLY A 135 17.76 -9.00 -3.18
CA GLY A 135 17.25 -7.92 -2.35
C GLY A 135 16.70 -6.75 -3.17
N ASN A 136 16.66 -5.57 -2.58
CA ASN A 136 15.98 -4.38 -3.09
C ASN A 136 17.02 -3.31 -3.51
N PRO A 137 17.66 -3.42 -4.70
CA PRO A 137 18.81 -2.60 -5.03
C PRO A 137 18.43 -1.14 -5.33
N VAL A 138 19.27 -0.22 -4.84
CA VAL A 138 19.23 1.21 -5.15
C VAL A 138 20.61 1.63 -5.66
N VAL A 139 20.67 2.28 -6.82
CA VAL A 139 21.91 2.78 -7.42
C VAL A 139 21.92 4.30 -7.44
N GLU A 140 23.06 4.91 -7.11
CA GLU A 140 23.26 6.35 -7.25
C GLU A 140 23.66 6.71 -8.68
N THR A 141 22.98 7.70 -9.26
CA THR A 141 23.28 8.22 -10.61
C THR A 141 23.22 9.75 -10.62
N GLU A 142 23.61 10.37 -11.73
CA GLU A 142 23.36 11.80 -11.96
C GLU A 142 21.87 12.18 -12.05
N LEU A 143 20.99 11.20 -12.30
CA LEU A 143 19.53 11.35 -12.32
C LEU A 143 18.90 11.14 -10.92
N GLY A 144 19.72 10.98 -9.88
CA GLY A 144 19.28 10.68 -8.52
C GLY A 144 19.43 9.20 -8.16
N ARG A 145 18.90 8.81 -7.00
CA ARG A 145 18.93 7.42 -6.55
C ARG A 145 17.76 6.62 -7.12
N ILE A 146 18.06 5.57 -7.87
CA ILE A 146 17.09 4.79 -8.63
C ILE A 146 16.97 3.39 -8.04
N GLY A 147 15.74 2.98 -7.71
CA GLY A 147 15.39 1.63 -7.32
C GLY A 147 14.63 0.90 -8.44
N LEU A 148 14.78 -0.43 -8.53
CA LEU A 148 14.08 -1.27 -9.50
C LEU A 148 13.12 -2.23 -8.80
N LEU A 149 11.94 -2.43 -9.39
CA LEU A 149 11.03 -3.53 -9.07
C LEU A 149 10.34 -4.03 -10.34
N ILE A 150 9.64 -5.17 -10.26
CA ILE A 150 8.99 -5.78 -11.41
C ILE A 150 7.53 -6.09 -11.09
N CYS A 151 6.62 -5.41 -11.78
CA CYS A 151 5.22 -5.80 -11.90
C CYS A 151 4.57 -6.07 -10.53
N PHE A 152 4.27 -7.34 -10.21
CA PHE A 152 3.58 -7.74 -8.99
C PHE A 152 4.32 -7.37 -7.71
N ASP A 153 5.64 -7.12 -7.76
CA ASP A 153 6.40 -6.55 -6.64
C ASP A 153 5.79 -5.22 -6.16
N GLY A 154 5.21 -4.41 -7.07
CA GLY A 154 4.52 -3.17 -6.75
C GLY A 154 3.24 -3.37 -5.90
N ARG A 155 2.67 -4.58 -5.88
CA ARG A 155 1.56 -4.93 -4.96
C ARG A 155 2.05 -5.31 -3.56
N ILE A 156 3.35 -5.51 -3.37
CA ILE A 156 3.95 -5.84 -2.07
C ILE A 156 4.50 -4.55 -1.44
N PRO A 157 3.83 -3.98 -0.43
CA PRO A 157 4.23 -2.70 0.13
C PRO A 157 5.66 -2.71 0.68
N GLU A 158 6.12 -3.85 1.20
CA GLU A 158 7.47 -4.01 1.72
C GLU A 158 8.56 -3.71 0.67
N ILE A 159 8.39 -4.14 -0.58
CA ILE A 159 9.42 -3.99 -1.62
C ILE A 159 9.62 -2.51 -1.97
N ALA A 160 8.54 -1.80 -2.31
CA ALA A 160 8.60 -0.37 -2.58
C ALA A 160 9.10 0.42 -1.36
N ARG A 161 8.68 0.03 -0.16
CA ARG A 161 9.13 0.65 1.09
C ARG A 161 10.61 0.42 1.37
N CYS A 162 11.15 -0.77 1.07
CA CYS A 162 12.57 -1.06 1.20
C CYS A 162 13.40 -0.17 0.29
N LEU A 163 13.00 0.01 -0.98
CA LEU A 163 13.69 0.90 -1.91
C LEU A 163 13.69 2.34 -1.40
N ALA A 164 12.54 2.85 -0.94
CA ALA A 164 12.42 4.19 -0.40
C ALA A 164 13.22 4.39 0.91
N ALA A 165 13.20 3.42 1.83
CA ALA A 165 13.97 3.46 3.07
C ALA A 165 15.49 3.43 2.84
N GLN A 166 15.94 2.81 1.74
CA GLN A 166 17.33 2.88 1.27
C GLN A 166 17.67 4.18 0.51
N GLY A 167 16.69 5.09 0.39
CA GLY A 167 16.89 6.42 -0.15
C GLY A 167 16.52 6.59 -1.62
N ALA A 168 15.90 5.60 -2.28
CA ALA A 168 15.43 5.76 -3.66
C ALA A 168 14.58 7.03 -3.80
N GLU A 169 14.86 7.81 -4.84
CA GLU A 169 14.13 9.03 -5.21
C GLU A 169 13.21 8.76 -6.41
N VAL A 170 13.57 7.77 -7.23
CA VAL A 170 12.82 7.27 -8.37
C VAL A 170 12.76 5.74 -8.29
N ILE A 171 11.58 5.16 -8.47
CA ILE A 171 11.38 3.72 -8.62
C ILE A 171 10.94 3.44 -10.06
N LEU A 172 11.62 2.51 -10.72
CA LEU A 172 11.27 2.03 -12.06
C LEU A 172 10.56 0.68 -11.92
N ASP A 173 9.39 0.57 -12.53
CA ASP A 173 8.57 -0.65 -12.56
C ASP A 173 8.46 -1.16 -13.99
N MET A 174 9.14 -2.28 -14.24
CA MET A 174 9.05 -3.02 -15.49
C MET A 174 7.90 -4.03 -15.34
N ALA A 175 6.76 -3.76 -15.97
CA ALA A 175 5.51 -4.43 -15.63
C ALA A 175 4.80 -5.15 -16.78
N ASN A 176 4.00 -6.14 -16.43
CA ASN A 176 2.89 -6.68 -17.22
C ASN A 176 1.60 -6.57 -16.41
N PHE A 177 0.86 -5.46 -16.55
CA PHE A 177 -0.42 -5.32 -15.86
C PHE A 177 -1.43 -6.30 -16.46
N PHE A 178 -2.05 -7.13 -15.61
CA PHE A 178 -3.13 -8.04 -16.02
C PHE A 178 -4.52 -7.44 -15.80
N ALA A 179 -4.58 -6.33 -15.06
CA ALA A 179 -5.77 -5.58 -14.77
C ALA A 179 -5.42 -4.09 -14.62
N MET A 180 -6.43 -3.23 -14.78
CA MET A 180 -6.25 -1.77 -14.70
C MET A 180 -5.91 -1.30 -13.27
N ASP A 181 -6.25 -2.11 -12.27
CA ASP A 181 -6.07 -1.85 -10.85
C ASP A 181 -4.62 -1.47 -10.47
N GLN A 182 -3.63 -2.08 -11.11
CA GLN A 182 -2.22 -1.77 -10.84
C GLN A 182 -1.85 -0.33 -11.25
N ALA A 183 -2.29 0.10 -12.43
CA ALA A 183 -2.09 1.46 -12.90
C ALA A 183 -2.95 2.47 -12.13
N GLU A 184 -4.19 2.12 -11.80
CA GLU A 184 -5.15 3.07 -11.20
C GLU A 184 -5.00 3.22 -9.69
N MET A 185 -4.49 2.20 -9.01
CA MET A 185 -4.44 2.14 -7.56
C MET A 185 -3.01 1.98 -7.03
N TRP A 186 -2.33 0.86 -7.33
CA TRP A 186 -1.05 0.55 -6.69
C TRP A 186 0.07 1.51 -7.08
N VAL A 187 0.24 1.82 -8.37
CA VAL A 187 1.30 2.72 -8.82
C VAL A 187 1.19 4.11 -8.15
N PRO A 188 0.02 4.78 -8.17
CA PRO A 188 -0.17 6.03 -7.43
C PRO A 188 -0.02 5.89 -5.91
N ALA A 189 -0.50 4.80 -5.32
CA ALA A 189 -0.36 4.55 -3.89
C ALA A 189 1.10 4.39 -3.46
N ARG A 190 1.90 3.61 -4.21
CA ARG A 190 3.33 3.40 -3.94
C ARG A 190 4.12 4.70 -4.08
N ALA A 191 3.82 5.52 -5.08
CA ALA A 191 4.42 6.85 -5.19
C ALA A 191 4.09 7.72 -3.97
N TYR A 192 2.80 7.80 -3.60
CA TYR A 192 2.32 8.66 -2.52
C TYR A 192 2.84 8.23 -1.15
N GLU A 193 2.75 6.95 -0.78
CA GLU A 193 3.13 6.49 0.55
C GLU A 193 4.65 6.51 0.78
N ASN A 194 5.44 6.37 -0.28
CA ASN A 194 6.89 6.35 -0.21
C ASN A 194 7.53 7.72 -0.44
N GLY A 195 6.81 8.66 -1.07
CA GLY A 195 7.39 9.95 -1.40
C GLY A 195 8.47 9.85 -2.46
N VAL A 196 8.21 9.04 -3.49
CA VAL A 196 9.16 8.78 -4.59
C VAL A 196 8.47 8.97 -5.93
N TRP A 197 9.25 9.35 -6.95
CA TRP A 197 8.78 9.27 -8.32
C TRP A 197 8.61 7.82 -8.71
N PHE A 198 7.56 7.50 -9.46
CA PHE A 198 7.28 6.14 -9.90
C PHE A 198 7.08 6.12 -11.41
N VAL A 199 7.86 5.30 -12.10
CA VAL A 199 7.95 5.25 -13.57
C VAL A 199 7.61 3.82 -13.98
N ALA A 200 6.37 3.58 -14.38
CA ALA A 200 5.85 2.25 -14.67
C ALA A 200 5.62 2.07 -16.17
N ALA A 201 6.33 1.12 -16.77
CA ALA A 201 6.20 0.75 -18.17
C ALA A 201 5.54 -0.62 -18.27
N THR A 202 4.49 -0.75 -19.07
CA THR A 202 3.76 -2.01 -19.21
C THR A 202 3.37 -2.34 -20.64
N LYS A 203 2.97 -3.60 -20.87
CA LYS A 203 2.48 -4.04 -22.17
C LYS A 203 1.04 -3.62 -22.44
N ALA A 204 0.67 -3.57 -23.73
CA ALA A 204 -0.71 -3.41 -24.19
C ALA A 204 -1.00 -4.36 -25.35
N GLY A 205 -2.21 -4.90 -25.40
CA GLY A 205 -2.64 -5.86 -26.42
C GLY A 205 -2.74 -7.29 -25.90
N VAL A 206 -2.71 -8.27 -26.79
CA VAL A 206 -2.94 -9.70 -26.45
C VAL A 206 -1.71 -10.53 -26.76
N GLU A 207 -1.18 -11.22 -25.75
CA GLU A 207 -0.15 -12.25 -25.90
C GLU A 207 -0.78 -13.61 -25.57
N ARG A 208 -1.05 -14.41 -26.60
CA ARG A 208 -1.74 -15.70 -26.48
C ARG A 208 -3.08 -15.54 -25.72
N SER A 209 -3.18 -16.05 -24.48
CA SER A 209 -4.39 -16.00 -23.65
C SER A 209 -4.44 -14.83 -22.67
N ILE A 210 -3.40 -13.99 -22.63
CA ILE A 210 -3.32 -12.86 -21.71
C ILE A 210 -3.62 -11.58 -22.46
N TYR A 211 -4.53 -10.78 -21.88
CA TYR A 211 -4.76 -9.39 -22.27
C TYR A 211 -4.02 -8.46 -21.32
N TYR A 212 -3.19 -7.59 -21.88
CA TYR A 212 -2.54 -6.49 -21.18
C TYR A 212 -3.31 -5.20 -21.48
N PRO A 213 -3.92 -4.53 -20.48
CA PRO A 213 -4.71 -3.34 -20.73
C PRO A 213 -3.86 -2.11 -21.05
N GLY A 214 -2.55 -2.12 -20.81
CA GLY A 214 -1.73 -0.91 -20.82
C GLY A 214 -1.94 -0.06 -19.56
N GLY A 215 -1.73 1.24 -19.69
CA GLY A 215 -1.75 2.20 -18.59
C GLY A 215 -0.35 2.57 -18.06
N SER A 216 0.68 2.47 -18.90
CA SER A 216 2.04 2.94 -18.57
C SER A 216 2.02 4.41 -18.17
N MET A 217 2.76 4.78 -17.14
CA MET A 217 2.60 6.09 -16.49
C MET A 217 3.82 6.55 -15.70
N ILE A 218 3.90 7.86 -15.51
CA ILE A 218 4.84 8.53 -14.61
C ILE A 218 4.04 9.23 -13.52
N VAL A 219 4.36 8.97 -12.27
CA VAL A 219 3.65 9.49 -11.09
C VAL A 219 4.61 10.23 -10.18
N SER A 220 4.19 11.42 -9.73
CA SER A 220 4.94 12.23 -8.78
C SER A 220 4.81 11.72 -7.34
N PRO A 221 5.73 12.12 -6.44
CA PRO A 221 5.75 11.68 -5.03
C PRO A 221 4.49 11.98 -4.19
N ASP A 222 3.59 12.83 -4.69
CA ASP A 222 2.28 13.15 -4.09
C ASP A 222 1.14 12.27 -4.64
N GLY A 223 1.45 11.29 -5.49
CA GLY A 223 0.49 10.36 -6.08
C GLY A 223 -0.24 10.90 -7.31
N VAL A 224 0.22 12.02 -7.90
CA VAL A 224 -0.38 12.62 -9.09
C VAL A 224 0.24 12.03 -10.37
N VAL A 225 -0.62 11.59 -11.28
CA VAL A 225 -0.22 11.07 -12.58
C VAL A 225 0.21 12.25 -13.48
N GLN A 226 1.49 12.31 -13.82
CA GLN A 226 2.06 13.38 -14.65
C GLN A 226 1.92 13.08 -16.15
N ALA A 227 2.10 11.81 -16.52
CA ALA A 227 1.92 11.33 -17.88
C ALA A 227 1.36 9.90 -17.84
N LYS A 228 0.48 9.56 -18.78
CA LYS A 228 -0.11 8.23 -18.91
C LYS A 228 -0.44 7.91 -20.36
N ILE A 229 -0.09 6.71 -20.80
CA ILE A 229 -0.49 6.19 -22.10
C ILE A 229 -1.92 5.62 -21.97
N PRO A 230 -2.84 5.95 -22.90
CA PRO A 230 -4.18 5.36 -22.90
C PRO A 230 -4.14 3.83 -22.90
N TYR A 231 -5.16 3.23 -22.29
CA TYR A 231 -5.33 1.78 -22.33
C TYR A 231 -5.45 1.28 -23.77
N ASP A 232 -5.01 0.03 -24.00
CA ASP A 232 -5.10 -0.69 -25.27
C ASP A 232 -4.43 0.03 -26.47
N THR A 233 -3.43 0.87 -26.20
CA THR A 233 -2.65 1.57 -27.25
C THR A 233 -1.16 1.29 -27.11
N HIS A 234 -0.38 1.60 -28.14
CA HIS A 234 1.08 1.54 -28.09
C HIS A 234 1.65 2.97 -28.19
N GLY A 235 2.80 3.23 -27.59
CA GLY A 235 3.49 4.51 -27.73
C GLY A 235 4.44 4.87 -26.60
N VAL A 236 4.82 6.15 -26.57
CA VAL A 236 5.71 6.75 -25.58
C VAL A 236 5.11 8.03 -25.02
N VAL A 237 5.16 8.20 -23.70
CA VAL A 237 4.91 9.48 -23.04
C VAL A 237 6.08 9.83 -22.14
N SER A 238 6.32 11.13 -21.97
CA SER A 238 7.41 11.64 -21.15
C SER A 238 6.95 12.71 -20.16
N ALA A 239 7.68 12.85 -19.06
CA ALA A 239 7.48 13.89 -18.05
C ALA A 239 8.82 14.29 -17.43
N ASP A 240 8.88 15.51 -16.90
CA ASP A 240 10.03 15.94 -16.08
C ASP A 240 9.92 15.29 -14.69
N ILE A 241 11.05 14.77 -14.21
CA ILE A 241 11.24 14.21 -12.88
C ILE A 241 12.18 15.12 -12.11
N GLU A 242 11.80 15.46 -10.88
CA GLU A 242 12.61 16.26 -9.95
C GLU A 242 13.07 15.37 -8.76
N PRO A 243 14.25 14.73 -8.85
CA PRO A 243 14.81 13.95 -7.76
C PRO A 243 15.04 14.80 -6.51
N GLY A 244 14.83 14.21 -5.35
CA GLY A 244 15.11 14.90 -4.08
C GLY A 244 14.19 16.08 -3.77
N TRP A 245 13.07 16.24 -4.49
CA TRP A 245 12.05 17.25 -4.22
C TRP A 245 11.67 17.22 -2.73
N ARG A 246 11.87 18.34 -2.02
CA ARG A 246 11.68 18.38 -0.56
C ARG A 246 10.23 18.11 -0.14
N GLY A 247 9.26 18.48 -0.98
CA GLY A 247 7.85 18.18 -0.75
C GLY A 247 7.53 16.69 -0.76
N ALA A 248 8.39 15.87 -1.39
CA ALA A 248 8.23 14.42 -1.41
C ALA A 248 8.38 13.78 -0.02
N ARG A 249 9.15 14.40 0.86
CA ARG A 249 9.55 13.84 2.17
C ARG A 249 8.47 13.93 3.23
N HIS A 250 7.50 14.83 3.04
CA HIS A 250 6.46 15.11 4.03
C HIS A 250 5.07 14.86 3.46
N TRP A 251 4.10 14.60 4.32
CA TRP A 251 2.70 14.69 3.93
C TRP A 251 2.31 16.15 3.70
N SER A 252 1.27 16.39 2.89
CA SER A 252 0.78 17.75 2.61
C SER A 252 0.31 18.51 3.86
N PHE A 253 -0.04 17.77 4.93
CA PHE A 253 -0.46 18.29 6.23
C PHE A 253 0.64 18.22 7.31
N GLY A 254 1.88 17.91 6.93
CA GLY A 254 3.03 17.79 7.84
C GLY A 254 3.33 16.36 8.27
N GLY A 255 4.43 16.16 9.00
CA GLY A 255 4.99 14.84 9.31
C GLY A 255 5.78 14.25 8.14
N ALA A 256 6.81 13.46 8.44
CA ALA A 256 7.74 12.90 7.46
C ALA A 256 7.36 11.46 7.09
N LYS A 257 7.27 11.15 5.79
CA LYS A 257 6.82 9.83 5.29
C LYS A 257 7.76 8.69 5.69
N LEU A 258 9.06 8.95 5.75
CA LEU A 258 10.07 7.96 6.11
C LEU A 258 10.63 8.15 7.52
N ALA A 259 10.84 9.40 7.96
CA ALA A 259 11.48 9.66 9.25
C ALA A 259 10.55 9.43 10.44
N ASP A 260 9.23 9.51 10.26
CA ASP A 260 8.26 9.28 11.36
C ASP A 260 7.92 7.79 11.54
N ARG A 261 8.47 6.90 10.69
CA ARG A 261 8.32 5.45 10.83
C ARG A 261 8.83 5.00 12.21
N ARG A 262 8.34 3.86 12.68
CA ARG A 262 8.76 3.24 13.95
C ARG A 262 9.33 1.83 13.72
N PRO A 263 10.53 1.68 13.10
CA PRO A 263 11.12 0.37 12.75
C PRO A 263 11.15 -0.64 13.90
N GLU A 264 11.37 -0.17 15.13
CA GLU A 264 11.40 -0.98 16.35
C GLU A 264 10.05 -1.66 16.66
N THR A 265 8.95 -1.15 16.09
CA THR A 265 7.60 -1.73 16.25
C THR A 265 7.21 -2.68 15.11
N TYR A 266 8.10 -2.87 14.13
CA TYR A 266 7.81 -3.61 12.89
C TYR A 266 8.47 -4.99 12.82
N GLY A 267 9.04 -5.52 13.91
CA GLY A 267 9.87 -6.73 13.89
C GLY A 267 9.25 -7.96 13.19
N VAL A 268 7.92 -8.08 13.18
CA VAL A 268 7.22 -9.17 12.46
C VAL A 268 7.37 -9.09 10.93
N LEU A 269 7.71 -7.91 10.37
CA LEU A 269 7.89 -7.73 8.92
C LEU A 269 9.07 -8.54 8.37
N SER A 270 10.16 -8.66 9.14
CA SER A 270 11.35 -9.43 8.78
C SER A 270 11.35 -10.85 9.37
N SER A 271 10.20 -11.29 9.91
CA SER A 271 10.04 -12.62 10.50
C SER A 271 9.21 -13.52 9.57
N GLY A 272 9.65 -14.75 9.36
CA GLY A 272 8.91 -15.73 8.56
C GLY A 272 7.55 -16.05 9.16
N LEU A 273 6.60 -16.50 8.33
CA LEU A 273 5.21 -16.76 8.74
C LEU A 273 5.14 -17.77 9.89
N GLU A 274 6.04 -18.75 9.93
CA GLU A 274 6.14 -19.75 11.00
C GLU A 274 6.30 -19.15 12.40
N HIS A 275 6.81 -17.92 12.50
CA HIS A 275 6.97 -17.18 13.75
C HIS A 275 5.84 -16.15 13.98
N ALA A 276 5.01 -15.87 12.98
CA ALA A 276 3.97 -14.86 13.07
C ALA A 276 2.69 -15.41 13.75
N PRO A 277 2.02 -14.64 14.63
CA PRO A 277 0.78 -15.06 15.30
C PRO A 277 -0.32 -15.51 14.32
N LEU A 278 -0.36 -14.93 13.12
CA LEU A 278 -1.27 -15.32 12.05
C LEU A 278 -1.19 -16.81 11.68
N ARG A 279 -0.04 -17.47 11.80
CA ARG A 279 0.13 -18.87 11.38
C ARG A 279 -0.80 -19.84 12.09
N ALA A 280 -0.99 -19.66 13.40
CA ALA A 280 -1.90 -20.50 14.18
C ALA A 280 -3.35 -20.30 13.71
N MET A 281 -3.74 -19.04 13.49
CA MET A 281 -5.08 -18.68 13.02
C MET A 281 -5.43 -19.29 11.66
N LEU A 282 -4.47 -19.33 10.73
CA LEU A 282 -4.68 -19.91 9.40
C LEU A 282 -4.93 -21.42 9.40
N ALA A 283 -4.70 -22.12 10.52
CA ALA A 283 -4.97 -23.55 10.66
C ALA A 283 -6.32 -23.86 11.35
N GLU A 284 -7.00 -22.85 11.88
CA GLU A 284 -8.28 -23.01 12.56
C GLU A 284 -9.42 -23.29 11.55
N ALA A 285 -10.29 -24.25 11.87
CA ALA A 285 -11.46 -24.56 11.06
C ALA A 285 -12.50 -23.44 11.13
N ILE A 286 -13.16 -23.18 10.00
CA ILE A 286 -14.13 -22.10 9.86
C ILE A 286 -15.51 -22.69 9.55
N VAL A 287 -16.53 -22.21 10.26
CA VAL A 287 -17.94 -22.40 9.89
C VAL A 287 -18.42 -21.08 9.28
N PRO A 288 -18.70 -21.00 7.96
CA PRO A 288 -18.92 -19.74 7.27
C PRO A 288 -19.99 -18.83 7.89
N GLU A 289 -21.14 -19.40 8.28
CA GLU A 289 -22.24 -18.63 8.88
C GLU A 289 -21.86 -18.09 10.27
N ALA A 290 -21.12 -18.88 11.06
CA ALA A 290 -20.65 -18.47 12.39
C ALA A 290 -19.46 -17.48 12.33
N HIS A 291 -18.82 -17.32 11.16
CA HIS A 291 -17.68 -16.43 10.94
C HIS A 291 -18.06 -15.21 10.10
N THR A 292 -19.31 -14.76 10.24
CA THR A 292 -19.80 -13.53 9.62
C THR A 292 -20.21 -12.53 10.70
N THR A 293 -19.55 -11.38 10.73
CA THR A 293 -19.82 -10.31 11.69
C THR A 293 -20.38 -9.10 10.95
N LYS A 294 -21.45 -8.48 11.46
CA LYS A 294 -21.91 -7.20 10.94
C LYS A 294 -21.08 -6.08 11.58
N VAL A 295 -20.25 -5.41 10.78
CA VAL A 295 -19.42 -4.27 11.20
C VAL A 295 -20.06 -2.96 10.73
N ALA A 296 -19.69 -1.83 11.33
CA ALA A 296 -20.04 -0.53 10.79
C ALA A 296 -18.98 0.53 11.06
N ALA A 297 -18.78 1.41 10.07
CA ALA A 297 -18.17 2.70 10.29
C ALA A 297 -19.25 3.73 10.64
N VAL A 298 -19.20 4.30 11.84
CA VAL A 298 -20.14 5.32 12.29
C VAL A 298 -19.51 6.69 12.05
N GLN A 299 -20.06 7.49 11.15
CA GLN A 299 -19.70 8.89 10.93
C GLN A 299 -20.57 9.81 11.79
N ALA A 300 -20.46 9.70 13.11
CA ALA A 300 -21.12 10.57 14.07
C ALA A 300 -20.20 10.77 15.28
N HIS A 301 -20.13 11.98 15.79
CA HIS A 301 -19.27 12.35 16.92
C HIS A 301 -19.76 13.67 17.53
N ALA A 302 -19.28 14.00 18.73
CA ALA A 302 -19.50 15.32 19.30
C ALA A 302 -18.96 16.41 18.36
N SER A 303 -19.73 17.46 18.15
CA SER A 303 -19.34 18.62 17.35
C SER A 303 -20.09 19.85 17.83
N HIS A 304 -19.80 21.02 17.25
CA HIS A 304 -20.59 22.23 17.50
C HIS A 304 -22.07 22.08 17.11
N ALA A 305 -22.42 21.07 16.29
CA ALA A 305 -23.78 20.82 15.81
C ALA A 305 -24.46 19.58 16.43
N GLN A 306 -23.69 18.69 17.07
CA GLN A 306 -24.18 17.41 17.60
C GLN A 306 -23.62 17.17 19.00
N SER A 307 -24.49 16.78 19.92
CA SER A 307 -24.07 16.38 21.26
C SER A 307 -23.44 14.97 21.25
N VAL A 308 -22.72 14.64 22.33
CA VAL A 308 -22.29 13.26 22.59
C VAL A 308 -23.48 12.30 22.64
N ASP A 309 -24.63 12.75 23.13
CA ASP A 309 -25.85 11.93 23.24
C ASP A 309 -26.40 11.58 21.86
N ASP A 310 -26.43 12.55 20.94
CA ASP A 310 -26.84 12.32 19.56
C ASP A 310 -25.92 11.30 18.89
N ALA A 311 -24.60 11.46 19.05
CA ALA A 311 -23.61 10.56 18.48
C ALA A 311 -23.72 9.14 19.06
N LEU A 312 -23.91 8.99 20.38
CA LEU A 312 -24.14 7.70 21.00
C LEU A 312 -25.48 7.08 20.58
N GLY A 313 -26.51 7.89 20.33
CA GLY A 313 -27.78 7.44 19.77
C GLY A 313 -27.62 6.80 18.39
N MET A 314 -26.70 7.31 17.56
CA MET A 314 -26.36 6.69 16.28
C MET A 314 -25.68 5.33 16.45
N VAL A 315 -24.76 5.21 17.41
CA VAL A 315 -24.10 3.94 17.75
C VAL A 315 -25.12 2.93 18.25
N GLU A 316 -25.97 3.33 19.19
CA GLU A 316 -27.02 2.48 19.75
C GLU A 316 -28.00 2.01 18.67
N HIS A 317 -28.40 2.91 17.77
CA HIS A 317 -29.28 2.56 16.66
C HIS A 317 -28.61 1.56 15.70
N ALA A 318 -27.32 1.73 15.39
CA ALA A 318 -26.57 0.76 14.59
C ALA A 318 -26.58 -0.64 15.22
N PHE A 319 -26.37 -0.72 16.55
CA PHE A 319 -26.44 -1.98 17.29
C PHE A 319 -27.84 -2.58 17.33
N ARG A 320 -28.88 -1.75 17.46
CA ARG A 320 -30.28 -2.20 17.34
C ARG A 320 -30.58 -2.83 15.98
N LEU A 321 -29.90 -2.37 14.93
CA LEU A 321 -29.95 -2.96 13.58
C LEU A 321 -28.99 -4.14 13.38
N GLY A 322 -28.41 -4.67 14.46
CA GLY A 322 -27.60 -5.89 14.48
C GLY A 322 -26.12 -5.70 14.18
N VAL A 323 -25.59 -4.47 14.16
CA VAL A 323 -24.14 -4.25 14.12
C VAL A 323 -23.52 -4.83 15.39
N LYS A 324 -22.42 -5.57 15.24
CA LYS A 324 -21.67 -6.22 16.32
C LYS A 324 -20.32 -5.58 16.62
N VAL A 325 -19.74 -4.86 15.66
CA VAL A 325 -18.51 -4.07 15.84
C VAL A 325 -18.70 -2.70 15.19
N ALA A 326 -18.67 -1.63 16.00
CA ALA A 326 -18.71 -0.25 15.52
C ALA A 326 -17.34 0.42 15.62
N ALA A 327 -16.85 0.96 14.51
CA ALA A 327 -15.74 1.90 14.48
C ALA A 327 -16.27 3.32 14.65
N LEU A 328 -15.68 4.09 15.56
CA LEU A 328 -16.05 5.48 15.82
C LEU A 328 -14.99 6.47 15.29
N PRO A 329 -15.36 7.71 14.93
CA PRO A 329 -14.43 8.70 14.40
C PRO A 329 -13.46 9.21 15.47
N LEU A 330 -12.28 9.66 15.05
CA LEU A 330 -11.22 10.14 15.93
C LEU A 330 -11.73 11.15 16.96
N TYR A 331 -11.30 11.03 18.22
CA TYR A 331 -11.71 11.90 19.34
C TYR A 331 -13.22 12.07 19.44
N PHE A 332 -13.94 10.94 19.52
CA PHE A 332 -15.41 10.88 19.41
C PHE A 332 -16.15 11.87 20.32
N GLY A 333 -15.65 12.11 21.53
CA GLY A 333 -16.24 13.02 22.50
C GLY A 333 -15.83 14.49 22.35
N ALA A 334 -15.00 14.84 21.36
CA ALA A 334 -14.46 16.19 21.18
C ALA A 334 -15.19 16.97 20.10
N ALA A 335 -15.50 18.23 20.40
CA ALA A 335 -16.16 19.14 19.47
C ALA A 335 -15.34 19.45 18.21
N ASP A 336 -14.01 19.40 18.32
CA ASP A 336 -13.08 19.71 17.23
C ASP A 336 -12.23 18.47 16.88
N TRP A 337 -11.98 18.30 15.57
CA TRP A 337 -11.14 17.21 15.05
C TRP A 337 -9.66 17.32 15.44
N ARG A 338 -9.16 18.52 15.73
CA ARG A 338 -7.78 18.79 16.15
C ARG A 338 -7.77 19.28 17.60
N LEU A 339 -7.13 18.52 18.49
CA LEU A 339 -7.08 18.86 19.90
C LEU A 339 -5.91 19.80 20.23
N SER A 340 -6.20 20.82 21.03
CA SER A 340 -5.19 21.56 21.79
C SER A 340 -4.78 20.77 23.04
N ALA A 341 -3.67 21.17 23.69
CA ALA A 341 -3.26 20.56 24.95
C ALA A 341 -4.35 20.66 26.04
N ALA A 342 -5.17 21.72 26.04
CA ALA A 342 -6.29 21.90 26.97
C ALA A 342 -7.45 20.97 26.63
N ALA A 343 -7.87 20.94 25.37
CA ALA A 343 -8.92 20.05 24.89
C ALA A 343 -8.56 18.56 25.09
N ALA A 344 -7.28 18.21 24.92
CA ALA A 344 -6.79 16.86 25.22
C ALA A 344 -6.95 16.49 26.71
N ARG A 345 -6.83 17.45 27.66
CA ARG A 345 -7.10 17.17 29.09
C ARG A 345 -8.57 16.95 29.35
N GLU A 346 -9.42 17.76 28.72
CA GLU A 346 -10.87 17.64 28.83
C GLU A 346 -11.34 16.28 28.28
N GLN A 347 -10.81 15.87 27.13
CA GLN A 347 -11.09 14.56 26.55
C GLN A 347 -10.61 13.41 27.45
N ALA A 348 -9.41 13.52 28.03
CA ALA A 348 -8.93 12.51 28.98
C ALA A 348 -9.81 12.42 30.23
N ALA A 349 -10.31 13.55 30.74
CA ALA A 349 -11.24 13.58 31.88
C ALA A 349 -12.62 13.00 31.54
N LEU A 350 -13.07 13.16 30.29
CA LEU A 350 -14.35 12.65 29.79
C LEU A 350 -14.31 11.13 29.50
N ALA A 351 -13.13 10.58 29.19
CA ALA A 351 -12.99 9.20 28.72
C ALA A 351 -13.64 8.13 29.62
N PRO A 352 -13.49 8.13 30.96
CA PRO A 352 -14.14 7.12 31.81
C PRO A 352 -15.67 7.12 31.70
N ALA A 353 -16.29 8.30 31.60
CA ALA A 353 -17.73 8.44 31.47
C ALA A 353 -18.23 7.91 30.11
N LEU A 354 -17.51 8.22 29.02
CA LEU A 354 -17.84 7.69 27.68
C LEU A 354 -17.69 6.18 27.61
N ILE A 355 -16.62 5.62 28.18
CA ILE A 355 -16.40 4.18 28.26
C ILE A 355 -17.55 3.52 29.03
N GLY A 356 -17.97 4.08 30.17
CA GLY A 356 -19.11 3.56 30.94
C GLY A 356 -20.40 3.54 30.12
N ARG A 357 -20.73 4.65 29.46
CA ARG A 357 -21.93 4.74 28.62
C ARG A 357 -21.91 3.77 27.43
N LEU A 358 -20.76 3.64 26.77
CA LEU A 358 -20.61 2.65 25.70
C LEU A 358 -20.66 1.22 26.22
N THR A 359 -20.16 0.96 27.43
CA THR A 359 -20.29 -0.36 28.08
C THR A 359 -21.75 -0.72 28.27
N ASP A 360 -22.57 0.21 28.77
CA ASP A 360 -24.01 0.02 28.96
C ASP A 360 -24.71 -0.22 27.61
N ILE A 361 -24.41 0.58 26.58
CA ILE A 361 -24.95 0.40 25.23
C ILE A 361 -24.54 -0.96 24.67
N CYS A 362 -23.27 -1.33 24.73
CA CYS A 362 -22.76 -2.62 24.26
C CYS A 362 -23.41 -3.81 25.00
N ALA A 363 -23.72 -3.66 26.29
CA ALA A 363 -24.41 -4.68 27.09
C ALA A 363 -25.85 -4.93 26.63
N CYS A 364 -26.56 -3.90 26.15
CA CYS A 364 -27.93 -4.05 25.65
C CYS A 364 -28.02 -4.88 24.36
N TYR A 365 -26.97 -4.90 23.53
CA TYR A 365 -27.02 -5.47 22.18
C TYR A 365 -25.99 -6.58 21.92
N ASP A 366 -25.18 -6.91 22.93
CA ASP A 366 -24.06 -7.83 22.81
C ASP A 366 -23.17 -7.42 21.61
N ALA A 367 -22.54 -6.25 21.73
CA ALA A 367 -21.76 -5.62 20.68
C ALA A 367 -20.46 -5.01 21.22
N LEU A 368 -19.59 -4.58 20.30
CA LEU A 368 -18.31 -3.95 20.58
C LEU A 368 -18.22 -2.58 19.90
N ALA A 369 -17.57 -1.63 20.57
CA ALA A 369 -17.24 -0.32 20.00
C ALA A 369 -15.74 -0.03 20.14
N VAL A 370 -15.12 0.48 19.08
CA VAL A 370 -13.78 1.06 19.13
C VAL A 370 -13.93 2.56 19.35
N LEU A 371 -13.62 3.02 20.56
CA LEU A 371 -13.74 4.41 20.99
C LEU A 371 -12.37 5.10 20.95
N PRO A 372 -12.07 5.94 19.93
CA PRO A 372 -10.87 6.77 19.92
C PRO A 372 -11.04 8.01 20.80
N GLY A 373 -9.99 8.34 21.55
CA GLY A 373 -9.96 9.42 22.53
C GLY A 373 -8.54 9.75 22.97
N VAL A 374 -8.42 10.22 24.21
CA VAL A 374 -7.14 10.59 24.83
C VAL A 374 -6.98 9.79 26.12
N GLY A 375 -5.91 9.02 26.21
CA GLY A 375 -5.48 8.33 27.42
C GLY A 375 -4.62 9.24 28.29
N GLN A 376 -4.56 8.94 29.59
CA GLN A 376 -3.73 9.68 30.55
C GLN A 376 -3.04 8.71 31.51
N GLN A 377 -1.74 8.90 31.70
CA GLN A 377 -0.94 8.20 32.70
C GLN A 377 -0.12 9.22 33.50
N GLY A 378 -0.48 9.44 34.76
CA GLY A 378 0.08 10.56 35.54
C GLY A 378 -0.23 11.90 34.88
N ALA A 379 0.81 12.66 34.54
CA ALA A 379 0.70 13.94 33.83
C ALA A 379 0.72 13.79 32.30
N GLU A 380 1.13 12.63 31.79
CA GLU A 380 1.28 12.36 30.36
C GLU A 380 -0.06 12.02 29.73
N ARG A 381 -0.23 12.47 28.49
CA ARG A 381 -1.41 12.20 27.67
C ARG A 381 -0.96 11.69 26.31
N TYR A 382 -1.80 10.86 25.71
CA TYR A 382 -1.53 10.27 24.41
C TYR A 382 -2.85 9.95 23.69
N PRO A 383 -2.89 10.02 22.36
CA PRO A 383 -4.00 9.48 21.60
C PRO A 383 -4.08 7.97 21.80
N GLU A 384 -5.29 7.47 22.02
CA GLU A 384 -5.56 6.04 22.09
C GLU A 384 -6.95 5.72 21.55
N ALA A 385 -7.17 4.46 21.19
CA ALA A 385 -8.48 3.88 21.04
C ALA A 385 -8.69 2.76 22.05
N VAL A 386 -9.90 2.71 22.61
CA VAL A 386 -10.33 1.73 23.61
C VAL A 386 -11.36 0.81 22.95
N LEU A 387 -11.11 -0.50 23.01
CA LEU A 387 -12.08 -1.50 22.59
C LEU A 387 -13.01 -1.81 23.77
N VAL A 388 -14.28 -1.45 23.64
CA VAL A 388 -15.31 -1.54 24.69
C VAL A 388 -16.32 -2.65 24.38
N SER A 389 -16.65 -3.47 25.37
CA SER A 389 -17.67 -4.51 25.32
C SER A 389 -18.72 -4.34 26.41
N ALA A 390 -19.69 -5.26 26.45
CA ALA A 390 -20.67 -5.40 27.52
C ALA A 390 -20.06 -5.60 28.93
N GLN A 391 -18.81 -6.06 29.03
CA GLN A 391 -18.10 -6.32 30.29
C GLN A 391 -17.09 -5.21 30.63
N GLY A 392 -17.03 -4.15 29.83
CA GLY A 392 -16.08 -3.05 29.98
C GLY A 392 -14.97 -3.07 28.93
N VAL A 393 -13.76 -2.67 29.32
CA VAL A 393 -12.64 -2.52 28.38
C VAL A 393 -11.99 -3.88 28.09
N ILE A 394 -11.96 -4.28 26.81
CA ILE A 394 -11.19 -5.44 26.35
C ILE A 394 -9.70 -5.09 26.24
N GLY A 395 -9.39 -3.92 25.68
CA GLY A 395 -8.02 -3.51 25.41
C GLY A 395 -7.90 -2.07 24.92
N ARG A 396 -6.66 -1.61 24.78
CA ARG A 396 -6.30 -0.24 24.37
C ARG A 396 -5.21 -0.30 23.31
N GLN A 397 -5.33 0.52 22.28
CA GLN A 397 -4.28 0.76 21.29
C GLN A 397 -3.89 2.24 21.36
N ARG A 398 -2.65 2.53 21.74
CA ARG A 398 -2.08 3.87 21.67
C ARG A 398 -1.63 4.17 20.24
N GLU A 399 -1.71 5.42 19.79
CA GLU A 399 -1.17 5.84 18.48
C GLU A 399 0.33 5.56 18.43
N VAL A 400 0.80 4.73 17.49
CA VAL A 400 2.21 4.30 17.42
C VAL A 400 3.09 5.39 16.82
N HIS A 401 2.60 6.09 15.81
CA HIS A 401 3.35 7.13 15.10
C HIS A 401 3.05 8.51 15.68
N ALA A 402 4.07 9.25 16.10
CA ALA A 402 3.89 10.64 16.53
C ALA A 402 3.43 11.50 15.34
N GLY A 403 2.13 11.78 15.28
CA GLY A 403 1.57 12.63 14.23
C GLY A 403 1.89 14.11 14.44
N PRO A 404 1.92 14.91 13.36
CA PRO A 404 2.10 16.37 13.44
C PRO A 404 1.01 17.05 14.27
N ARG A 405 -0.14 16.40 14.45
CA ARG A 405 -1.28 16.93 15.24
C ARG A 405 -1.14 16.73 16.73
N THR A 406 -0.41 15.69 17.14
CA THR A 406 -0.36 15.21 18.52
C THR A 406 0.98 15.58 19.16
N GLN A 407 2.03 15.81 18.37
CA GLN A 407 3.39 16.14 18.83
C GLN A 407 3.49 17.31 19.83
N ALA A 408 2.55 18.26 19.81
CA ALA A 408 2.55 19.41 20.72
C ALA A 408 2.09 19.09 22.15
N TRP A 409 1.40 17.97 22.38
CA TRP A 409 0.79 17.65 23.67
C TRP A 409 0.83 16.16 24.04
N ALA A 410 1.13 15.29 23.09
CA ALA A 410 1.29 13.86 23.28
C ALA A 410 2.76 13.47 23.26
N GLN A 411 3.09 12.42 24.01
CA GLN A 411 4.35 11.71 23.83
C GLN A 411 4.09 10.43 23.04
N PRO A 412 4.91 10.10 22.02
CA PRO A 412 4.79 8.84 21.33
C PRO A 412 4.98 7.67 22.31
N PRO A 413 4.13 6.63 22.25
CA PRO A 413 4.28 5.48 23.11
C PRO A 413 5.51 4.65 22.71
N SER A 414 6.01 3.89 23.67
CA SER A 414 7.05 2.88 23.49
C SER A 414 6.50 1.54 22.98
N GLU A 415 5.18 1.39 22.86
CA GLU A 415 4.50 0.14 22.55
C GLU A 415 4.17 0.03 21.06
N GLY A 416 4.17 -1.19 20.52
CA GLY A 416 3.81 -1.48 19.14
C GLY A 416 2.30 -1.66 18.93
N PHE A 417 1.95 -2.42 17.90
CA PHE A 417 0.56 -2.74 17.56
C PHE A 417 0.04 -3.93 18.38
N ALA A 418 -1.28 -3.96 18.59
CA ALA A 418 -1.98 -5.07 19.23
C ALA A 418 -3.17 -5.56 18.38
N VAL A 419 -3.47 -6.85 18.52
CA VAL A 419 -4.67 -7.48 17.94
C VAL A 419 -5.48 -8.10 19.07
N PHE A 420 -6.76 -7.75 19.14
CA PHE A 420 -7.68 -8.17 20.20
C PHE A 420 -8.59 -9.29 19.69
N PRO A 421 -8.46 -10.54 20.20
CA PRO A 421 -9.40 -11.61 19.91
C PRO A 421 -10.76 -11.32 20.55
N THR A 422 -11.83 -11.44 19.78
CA THR A 422 -13.20 -11.22 20.27
C THR A 422 -14.16 -12.26 19.68
N PRO A 423 -15.39 -12.42 20.22
CA PRO A 423 -16.42 -13.25 19.62
C PRO A 423 -16.80 -12.84 18.18
N TYR A 424 -16.48 -11.62 17.78
CA TYR A 424 -16.85 -11.03 16.49
C TYR A 424 -15.68 -10.91 15.50
N GLY A 425 -14.55 -11.57 15.82
CA GLY A 425 -13.32 -11.55 15.03
C GLY A 425 -12.15 -10.92 15.76
N ARG A 426 -10.97 -11.00 15.15
CA ARG A 426 -9.73 -10.44 15.68
C ARG A 426 -9.53 -9.01 15.18
N ILE A 427 -9.56 -8.05 16.09
CA ILE A 427 -9.60 -6.62 15.79
C ILE A 427 -8.20 -6.01 15.96
N GLY A 428 -7.65 -5.49 14.88
CA GLY A 428 -6.53 -4.54 14.91
C GLY A 428 -7.05 -3.10 14.87
N ILE A 429 -6.32 -2.15 15.44
CA ILE A 429 -6.72 -0.75 15.50
C ILE A 429 -5.59 0.14 14.97
N LEU A 430 -5.92 1.08 14.11
CA LEU A 430 -5.05 2.17 13.64
C LEU A 430 -5.61 3.49 14.14
N MET A 431 -4.80 4.26 14.86
CA MET A 431 -5.12 5.63 15.20
C MET A 431 -4.63 6.52 14.09
N ASP A 432 -5.55 7.18 13.38
CA ASP A 432 -5.30 8.24 12.42
C ASP A 432 -3.95 8.19 11.67
N TYR A 433 -2.89 8.79 12.23
CA TYR A 433 -1.57 8.88 11.61
C TYR A 433 -0.89 7.53 11.40
N ASP A 434 -1.21 6.52 12.22
CA ASP A 434 -0.75 5.13 12.03
C ASP A 434 -1.11 4.59 10.64
N GLY A 435 -2.29 4.93 10.13
CA GLY A 435 -2.68 4.50 8.80
C GLY A 435 -1.99 5.26 7.68
N MET A 436 -1.11 6.22 7.95
CA MET A 436 -0.28 6.80 6.88
C MET A 436 0.83 5.84 6.44
N PHE A 437 1.14 4.83 7.24
CA PHE A 437 2.24 3.90 6.99
C PHE A 437 1.70 2.53 6.53
N PRO A 438 2.17 1.97 5.40
CA PRO A 438 1.76 0.64 4.96
C PRO A 438 2.20 -0.46 5.93
N GLU A 439 3.31 -0.25 6.66
CA GLU A 439 3.80 -1.18 7.67
C GLU A 439 2.77 -1.49 8.74
N SER A 440 1.99 -0.50 9.18
CA SER A 440 1.04 -0.67 10.30
C SER A 440 -0.05 -1.69 10.00
N ALA A 441 -0.67 -1.60 8.81
CA ALA A 441 -1.67 -2.58 8.39
C ALA A 441 -1.05 -3.97 8.16
N ARG A 442 0.18 -4.02 7.63
CA ARG A 442 0.92 -5.27 7.44
C ARG A 442 1.26 -5.96 8.75
N VAL A 443 1.74 -5.21 9.75
CA VAL A 443 2.02 -5.71 11.09
C VAL A 443 0.75 -6.29 11.72
N LEU A 444 -0.35 -5.54 11.73
CA LEU A 444 -1.63 -6.01 12.27
C LEU A 444 -2.11 -7.29 11.58
N ALA A 445 -2.00 -7.38 10.26
CA ALA A 445 -2.38 -8.57 9.52
C ALA A 445 -1.52 -9.79 9.86
N LEU A 446 -0.20 -9.62 9.98
CA LEU A 446 0.72 -10.68 10.42
C LEU A 446 0.53 -11.09 11.89
N MET A 447 0.03 -10.18 12.72
CA MET A 447 -0.42 -10.44 14.08
C MET A 447 -1.79 -11.14 14.14
N GLY A 448 -2.45 -11.35 13.00
CA GLY A 448 -3.71 -12.09 12.89
C GLY A 448 -4.96 -11.23 12.94
N ALA A 449 -4.89 -9.93 12.64
CA ALA A 449 -6.09 -9.12 12.46
C ALA A 449 -6.92 -9.64 11.28
N GLU A 450 -8.22 -9.79 11.50
CA GLU A 450 -9.22 -10.05 10.45
C GLU A 450 -9.93 -8.76 10.04
N ILE A 451 -10.13 -7.88 11.02
CA ILE A 451 -10.70 -6.54 10.88
C ILE A 451 -9.69 -5.53 11.42
N VAL A 452 -9.32 -4.55 10.61
CA VAL A 452 -8.55 -3.38 11.03
C VAL A 452 -9.50 -2.19 11.08
N VAL A 453 -9.72 -1.67 12.29
CA VAL A 453 -10.47 -0.42 12.48
C VAL A 453 -9.51 0.74 12.36
N TRP A 454 -9.82 1.70 11.49
CA TRP A 454 -9.05 2.93 11.35
C TRP A 454 -9.89 4.13 11.80
N CYS A 455 -9.51 4.72 12.93
CA CYS A 455 -10.16 5.88 13.51
C CYS A 455 -9.57 7.15 12.88
N CYS A 456 -10.37 7.88 12.10
CA CYS A 456 -9.85 8.84 11.13
C CYS A 456 -10.32 10.28 11.40
N ALA A 457 -9.46 11.25 11.10
CA ALA A 457 -9.84 12.61 10.76
C ALA A 457 -8.98 13.08 9.57
N TRP A 458 -9.49 12.96 8.35
CA TRP A 458 -8.67 13.18 7.16
C TRP A 458 -8.48 14.65 6.80
N GLU A 459 -7.26 14.94 6.36
CA GLU A 459 -6.81 16.27 5.95
C GLU A 459 -6.63 16.36 4.43
N HIS A 460 -6.50 15.22 3.74
CA HIS A 460 -6.26 15.18 2.30
C HIS A 460 -7.00 14.00 1.61
N PRO A 461 -7.58 14.21 0.41
CA PRO A 461 -8.30 13.16 -0.32
C PRO A 461 -7.50 11.88 -0.55
N ASN A 462 -6.17 11.97 -0.70
CA ASN A 462 -5.33 10.80 -0.96
C ASN A 462 -5.23 9.83 0.23
N GLN A 463 -5.51 10.27 1.47
CA GLN A 463 -5.60 9.37 2.61
C GLN A 463 -6.69 8.32 2.39
N ARG A 464 -7.82 8.76 1.83
CA ARG A 464 -8.86 7.86 1.33
C ARG A 464 -8.45 7.16 0.06
N ARG A 465 -8.22 7.96 -0.99
CA ARG A 465 -8.17 7.50 -2.38
C ARG A 465 -7.01 6.53 -2.63
N LEU A 466 -5.86 6.76 -2.00
CA LEU A 466 -4.62 6.05 -2.30
C LEU A 466 -4.17 5.10 -1.18
N LEU A 467 -4.58 5.32 0.08
CA LEU A 467 -4.04 4.51 1.19
C LEU A 467 -5.01 3.47 1.74
N SER A 468 -6.32 3.68 1.64
CA SER A 468 -7.29 2.82 2.33
C SER A 468 -7.47 1.45 1.65
N VAL A 469 -7.66 1.42 0.33
CA VAL A 469 -7.86 0.19 -0.43
C VAL A 469 -6.61 -0.69 -0.46
N PRO A 470 -5.40 -0.16 -0.77
CA PRO A 470 -4.19 -0.98 -0.72
C PRO A 470 -3.98 -1.64 0.65
N LYS A 471 -4.30 -0.97 1.77
CA LYS A 471 -4.19 -1.60 3.09
C LYS A 471 -5.10 -2.82 3.25
N ALA A 472 -6.30 -2.82 2.69
CA ALA A 472 -7.18 -3.98 2.74
C ALA A 472 -6.69 -5.10 1.82
N GLU A 473 -6.33 -4.76 0.57
CA GLU A 473 -5.92 -5.72 -0.45
C GLU A 473 -4.56 -6.34 -0.21
N ASP A 474 -3.54 -5.52 0.08
CA ASP A 474 -2.16 -5.95 0.31
C ASP A 474 -2.09 -7.00 1.44
N ASN A 475 -2.98 -6.84 2.43
CA ASN A 475 -2.97 -7.58 3.69
C ASN A 475 -4.08 -8.63 3.78
N ARG A 476 -5.04 -8.61 2.84
CA ARG A 476 -6.22 -9.46 2.82
C ARG A 476 -6.97 -9.40 4.16
N VAL A 477 -7.36 -8.19 4.58
CA VAL A 477 -8.11 -7.92 5.80
C VAL A 477 -9.28 -6.98 5.52
N TYR A 478 -10.29 -6.97 6.38
CA TYR A 478 -11.29 -5.90 6.34
C TYR A 478 -10.67 -4.62 6.90
N VAL A 479 -10.93 -3.48 6.26
CA VAL A 479 -10.61 -2.16 6.82
C VAL A 479 -11.91 -1.40 7.04
N VAL A 480 -12.15 -0.98 8.28
CA VAL A 480 -13.34 -0.20 8.67
C VAL A 480 -12.87 1.19 9.05
N CYS A 481 -13.08 2.15 8.15
CA CYS A 481 -12.65 3.55 8.35
C CYS A 481 -13.83 4.36 8.87
N ALA A 482 -13.71 4.93 10.06
CA ALA A 482 -14.67 5.90 10.59
C ALA A 482 -14.02 7.29 10.61
N ASN A 483 -14.42 8.15 9.68
CA ASN A 483 -13.89 9.50 9.56
C ASN A 483 -14.78 10.53 10.29
N ARG A 484 -14.19 11.65 10.69
CA ARG A 484 -14.95 12.76 11.24
C ARG A 484 -15.66 13.55 10.14
N ALA A 485 -16.84 14.08 10.44
CA ALA A 485 -17.61 14.91 9.53
C ALA A 485 -17.14 16.38 9.48
N ASP A 486 -16.36 16.82 10.47
CA ASP A 486 -15.78 18.17 10.58
C ASP A 486 -14.28 18.22 10.19
N ALA A 487 -13.71 17.11 9.72
CA ALA A 487 -12.33 17.06 9.23
C ALA A 487 -12.18 17.88 7.93
N PRO A 488 -10.96 18.37 7.60
CA PRO A 488 -10.74 19.17 6.38
C PRO A 488 -11.16 18.45 5.09
N TYR A 489 -11.03 17.12 5.05
CA TYR A 489 -11.67 16.29 4.05
C TYR A 489 -12.76 15.44 4.75
N PRO A 490 -14.01 15.92 4.75
CA PRO A 490 -15.11 15.18 5.36
C PRO A 490 -15.63 14.07 4.44
N GLY A 491 -16.50 13.21 4.97
CA GLY A 491 -16.98 12.02 4.26
C GLY A 491 -16.10 10.81 4.50
N GLY A 492 -16.21 9.81 3.63
CA GLY A 492 -15.29 8.67 3.60
C GLY A 492 -15.28 7.72 4.81
N SER A 493 -16.35 7.69 5.60
CA SER A 493 -16.59 6.48 6.39
C SER A 493 -16.99 5.34 5.44
N PHE A 494 -16.32 4.19 5.54
CA PHE A 494 -16.57 3.03 4.67
C PHE A 494 -16.06 1.72 5.26
N VAL A 495 -16.45 0.62 4.62
CA VAL A 495 -15.90 -0.71 4.86
C VAL A 495 -15.29 -1.25 3.57
N ILE A 496 -14.01 -1.62 3.62
CA ILE A 496 -13.29 -2.25 2.51
C ILE A 496 -13.09 -3.73 2.84
N PRO A 497 -13.56 -4.66 1.99
CA PRO A 497 -13.29 -6.08 2.15
C PRO A 497 -11.86 -6.43 1.72
N PRO A 498 -11.36 -7.63 2.05
CA PRO A 498 -10.07 -8.14 1.58
C PRO A 498 -9.85 -8.10 0.05
N SER A 499 -10.93 -8.02 -0.74
CA SER A 499 -10.94 -7.95 -2.21
C SER A 499 -11.05 -6.52 -2.78
N GLY A 500 -10.81 -5.49 -1.96
CA GLY A 500 -10.48 -4.14 -2.45
C GLY A 500 -11.60 -3.21 -2.83
N PHE A 501 -12.72 -3.72 -3.34
CA PHE A 501 -13.83 -2.84 -3.69
C PHE A 501 -14.63 -2.47 -2.43
N PRO A 502 -14.69 -1.18 -2.03
CA PRO A 502 -15.50 -0.78 -0.88
C PRO A 502 -16.94 -1.20 -1.12
N THR A 503 -17.52 -1.92 -0.16
CA THR A 503 -18.89 -2.44 -0.31
C THR A 503 -19.93 -1.41 0.08
N TRP A 504 -19.57 -0.50 0.99
CA TRP A 504 -20.41 0.58 1.49
C TRP A 504 -19.55 1.81 1.76
N ASP A 505 -19.87 2.90 1.08
CA ASP A 505 -19.06 4.12 0.98
C ASP A 505 -19.97 5.35 1.07
N VAL A 506 -19.77 6.16 2.10
CA VAL A 506 -20.64 7.33 2.33
C VAL A 506 -20.57 8.33 1.17
N ASP A 507 -19.42 8.46 0.51
CA ASP A 507 -19.25 9.41 -0.60
C ASP A 507 -20.00 8.97 -1.87
N GLN A 508 -20.46 7.71 -1.91
CA GLN A 508 -21.30 7.16 -2.98
C GLN A 508 -22.77 7.06 -2.57
N ALA A 509 -23.03 6.75 -1.29
CA ALA A 509 -24.37 6.46 -0.78
C ALA A 509 -25.11 7.70 -0.24
N ALA A 510 -24.39 8.77 0.13
CA ALA A 510 -24.96 9.95 0.76
C ALA A 510 -24.14 11.22 0.46
N ALA A 511 -24.59 12.36 1.00
CA ALA A 511 -23.75 13.54 1.04
C ALA A 511 -22.55 13.30 2.00
N PRO A 512 -21.31 13.72 1.65
CA PRO A 512 -20.12 13.51 2.49
C PRO A 512 -20.25 14.03 3.92
N VAL A 513 -21.07 15.07 4.11
CA VAL A 513 -21.49 15.58 5.42
C VAL A 513 -23.01 15.58 5.47
N SER A 514 -23.57 14.89 6.46
CA SER A 514 -24.98 14.96 6.79
C SER A 514 -25.17 15.61 8.16
N ARG A 515 -26.30 16.30 8.37
CA ARG A 515 -26.62 16.95 9.65
C ARG A 515 -26.63 15.98 10.84
N TRP A 516 -26.96 14.72 10.61
CA TRP A 516 -27.16 13.69 11.65
C TRP A 516 -26.08 12.61 11.65
N GLY A 517 -25.04 12.75 10.82
CA GLY A 517 -24.06 11.70 10.60
C GLY A 517 -24.60 10.56 9.74
N ALA A 518 -23.78 9.52 9.56
CA ALA A 518 -24.12 8.35 8.76
C ALA A 518 -23.55 7.08 9.38
N VAL A 519 -24.17 5.93 9.09
CA VAL A 519 -23.65 4.61 9.47
C VAL A 519 -23.47 3.81 8.19
N MET A 520 -22.27 3.26 7.99
CA MET A 520 -21.94 2.40 6.86
C MET A 520 -21.77 0.96 7.34
N PRO A 521 -22.87 0.19 7.44
CA PRO A 521 -22.80 -1.20 7.88
C PRO A 521 -22.42 -2.13 6.73
N ALA A 522 -21.66 -3.18 7.05
CA ALA A 522 -21.36 -4.26 6.11
C ALA A 522 -21.26 -5.60 6.85
N TYR A 523 -21.58 -6.69 6.15
CA TYR A 523 -21.23 -8.03 6.64
C TYR A 523 -19.78 -8.32 6.30
N ALA A 524 -18.97 -8.56 7.32
CA ALA A 524 -17.61 -9.05 7.21
C ALA A 524 -17.60 -10.57 7.37
N ASN A 525 -17.50 -11.29 6.24
CA ASN A 525 -17.20 -12.72 6.23
C ASN A 525 -15.70 -12.90 6.53
N LEU A 526 -15.37 -13.25 7.77
CA LEU A 526 -14.00 -13.31 8.27
C LEU A 526 -13.17 -14.40 7.57
N ALA A 527 -13.81 -15.40 6.96
CA ALA A 527 -13.13 -16.40 6.14
C ALA A 527 -12.35 -15.76 4.97
N LEU A 528 -12.85 -14.66 4.41
CA LEU A 528 -12.14 -13.91 3.37
C LEU A 528 -10.85 -13.28 3.88
N ALA A 529 -10.82 -12.84 5.15
CA ALA A 529 -9.62 -12.29 5.76
C ALA A 529 -8.59 -13.38 6.12
N ARG A 530 -9.03 -14.63 6.32
CA ARG A 530 -8.12 -15.78 6.49
C ARG A 530 -7.60 -16.31 5.15
N GLN A 531 -8.27 -16.02 4.04
CA GLN A 531 -7.77 -16.34 2.70
C GLN A 531 -6.71 -15.34 2.26
N LYS A 532 -5.43 -15.69 2.47
CA LYS A 532 -4.29 -14.86 2.07
C LYS A 532 -3.90 -15.00 0.60
N ARG A 533 -4.52 -15.91 -0.15
CA ARG A 533 -4.36 -15.98 -1.60
C ARG A 533 -5.12 -14.83 -2.29
N MET A 534 -4.42 -14.08 -3.12
CA MET A 534 -5.00 -13.02 -3.95
C MET A 534 -5.45 -13.60 -5.31
N ILE A 535 -4.57 -14.38 -5.95
CA ILE A 535 -4.79 -15.08 -7.21
C ILE A 535 -4.16 -16.49 -7.12
N PRO A 536 -4.42 -17.41 -8.08
CA PRO A 536 -3.85 -18.77 -8.02
C PRO A 536 -2.33 -18.75 -7.84
N GLY A 537 -1.81 -19.55 -6.90
CA GLY A 537 -0.38 -19.62 -6.57
C GLY A 537 0.17 -18.44 -5.76
N VAL A 538 -0.57 -17.33 -5.62
CA VAL A 538 -0.06 -16.09 -5.02
C VAL A 538 -0.70 -15.85 -3.65
N ASP A 539 0.07 -16.10 -2.60
CA ASP A 539 -0.28 -15.83 -1.21
C ASP A 539 0.49 -14.61 -0.67
N MET A 540 -0.25 -13.57 -0.31
CA MET A 540 0.29 -12.26 0.08
C MET A 540 1.12 -12.30 1.37
N VAL A 541 1.10 -13.42 2.11
CA VAL A 541 1.84 -13.60 3.36
C VAL A 541 2.91 -14.69 3.24
N ARG A 542 2.60 -15.81 2.58
CA ARG A 542 3.53 -16.96 2.48
C ARG A 542 4.63 -16.75 1.45
N ASN A 543 4.38 -16.00 0.37
CA ASN A 543 5.37 -15.79 -0.70
C ASN A 543 6.34 -14.63 -0.42
N ARG A 544 6.36 -14.09 0.80
CA ARG A 544 7.24 -12.98 1.21
C ARG A 544 8.68 -13.48 1.40
N LEU A 545 9.66 -12.74 0.90
CA LEU A 545 11.10 -12.97 1.15
C LEU A 545 11.58 -12.06 2.29
N VAL A 546 11.26 -12.46 3.51
CA VAL A 546 11.41 -11.62 4.71
C VAL A 546 12.85 -11.18 4.99
N GLU A 547 13.83 -11.96 4.55
CA GLU A 547 15.26 -11.66 4.62
C GLU A 547 15.66 -10.42 3.81
N THR A 548 14.87 -10.05 2.80
CA THR A 548 15.10 -8.85 1.98
C THR A 548 14.51 -7.59 2.61
N TYR A 549 13.73 -7.72 3.69
CA TYR A 549 12.99 -6.61 4.33
C TYR A 549 13.67 -6.04 5.58
N THR A 550 14.90 -6.46 5.89
CA THR A 550 15.61 -6.08 7.12
C THR A 550 15.79 -4.57 7.31
N VAL A 551 15.91 -3.80 6.22
CA VAL A 551 15.95 -2.33 6.28
C VAL A 551 14.68 -1.71 6.89
N LEU A 552 13.54 -2.42 6.86
CA LEU A 552 12.29 -1.93 7.43
C LEU A 552 12.28 -1.96 8.95
N THR A 553 13.06 -2.85 9.55
CA THR A 553 13.11 -3.11 10.99
C THR A 553 14.41 -2.66 11.64
N ALA A 554 15.39 -2.21 10.84
CA ALA A 554 16.64 -1.66 11.34
C ALA A 554 16.38 -0.32 12.06
N VAL A 555 16.83 -0.22 13.30
CA VAL A 555 16.87 1.05 14.04
C VAL A 555 18.11 1.82 13.56
N PRO A 556 17.96 3.10 13.15
CA PRO A 556 19.08 3.93 12.68
C PRO A 556 20.25 4.08 13.66
#